data_AF-A0AAF0RJ29-F1
#
_entry.id   AF-A0AAF0RJ29-F1
#
_cell.length_a   1.000
_cell.length_b   1.000
_cell.length_c   1.000
_cell.angle_alpha   90.00
_cell.angle_beta   90.00
_cell.angle_gamma   90.00
#
_symmetry.space_group_name_H-M   'P 1'
#
loop_
_entity.id
_entity.type
_entity.pdbx_description
1 polymer ?
#
loop_
_entity_poly.entity_id
_entity_poly.type
_entity_poly.pdbx_seq_one_letter_code
_entity_poly.pdbx_strand_id
1 'polypeptide(L)'
;MHDDTIAPWKVPLTEAEHSVILYALAVAGLAMIAYFIKSWTSRNEVSPRYRTSVYASMGITAVAFLSYVLLVIKFDLGYDQHGSRWLPNSDAMLSWTPRYMDWTVTVPMLMIELIGVAMLAGPAARRVRFVGIGAAFLMIATGYIGGVVIDDGESLGGLALWGSISGVFMVVLYIVIIYVMVGSRRQFADGEAIGTYTNACILLLVTWFVYPIVFGLQGWGHGGAVTTWMQVLLSAADIAAKVGFGAMIHKVAKLRTAADVRDHEDTHPESVWWSSVKVSDAVLPPLSESVRASAQGAPRVKRPR
;
A
#
# COMPACT_ATOMS: atom_id res chain seq x y z
N MET A 1 -20.94 31.39 -22.18
CA MET A 1 -19.87 31.52 -21.17
C MET A 1 -19.43 30.10 -20.88
N HIS A 2 -18.51 29.59 -21.70
CA HIS A 2 -17.87 28.32 -21.42
C HIS A 2 -16.95 28.59 -20.22
N ASP A 3 -17.31 28.10 -19.04
CA ASP A 3 -16.30 27.85 -18.01
C ASP A 3 -15.47 26.70 -18.57
N ASP A 4 -14.41 27.06 -19.30
CA ASP A 4 -13.48 26.09 -19.84
C ASP A 4 -12.85 25.36 -18.65
N THR A 5 -13.23 24.10 -18.48
CA THR A 5 -12.62 23.16 -17.55
C THR A 5 -11.18 22.97 -17.94
N ILE A 6 -10.28 23.71 -17.29
CA ILE A 6 -8.83 23.58 -17.45
C ILE A 6 -8.38 22.42 -16.58
N ALA A 7 -7.77 21.42 -17.21
CA ALA A 7 -7.30 20.26 -16.49
C ALA A 7 -6.22 20.63 -15.44
N PRO A 8 -6.08 19.86 -14.34
CA PRO A 8 -5.27 20.26 -13.19
C PRO A 8 -3.79 20.57 -13.50
N TRP A 9 -3.19 19.90 -14.49
CA TRP A 9 -1.81 20.12 -14.94
C TRP A 9 -1.64 21.32 -15.89
N LYS A 10 -2.72 21.95 -16.35
CA LYS A 10 -2.70 23.17 -17.20
C LYS A 10 -2.92 24.45 -16.40
N VAL A 11 -3.01 24.35 -15.08
CA VAL A 11 -3.32 25.48 -14.20
C VAL A 11 -2.05 26.18 -13.74
N PRO A 12 -1.95 27.52 -13.84
CA PRO A 12 -0.85 28.27 -13.24
C PRO A 12 -0.95 28.27 -11.71
N LEU A 13 0.19 28.17 -11.03
CA LEU A 13 0.26 28.11 -9.57
C LEU A 13 0.91 29.37 -9.00
N THR A 14 0.46 29.78 -7.83
CA THR A 14 1.19 30.72 -6.96
C THR A 14 2.42 30.05 -6.35
N GLU A 15 3.36 30.84 -5.84
CA GLU A 15 4.50 30.31 -5.08
C GLU A 15 4.07 29.40 -3.93
N ALA A 16 3.04 29.80 -3.18
CA ALA A 16 2.52 29.03 -2.05
C ALA A 16 1.94 27.67 -2.49
N GLU A 17 1.10 27.66 -3.53
CA GLU A 17 0.51 26.44 -4.08
C GLU A 17 1.59 25.48 -4.60
N HIS A 18 2.58 25.99 -5.33
CA HIS A 18 3.71 25.21 -5.82
C HIS A 18 4.52 24.60 -4.66
N SER A 19 4.87 25.41 -3.66
CA SER A 19 5.61 24.93 -2.47
C SER A 19 4.85 23.87 -1.68
N VAL A 20 3.54 24.00 -1.51
CA VAL A 20 2.71 23.01 -0.80
C VAL A 20 2.65 21.69 -1.54
N ILE A 21 2.51 21.71 -2.87
CA ILE A 21 2.53 20.49 -3.69
C ILE A 21 3.88 19.80 -3.56
N LEU A 22 4.98 20.53 -3.75
CA LEU A 22 6.33 19.99 -3.64
C LEU A 22 6.59 19.38 -2.26
N TYR A 23 6.16 20.08 -1.19
CA TYR A 23 6.25 19.58 0.18
C TYR A 23 5.48 18.26 0.35
N ALA A 24 4.23 18.19 -0.11
CA ALA A 24 3.42 16.99 0.01
C ALA A 24 4.02 15.78 -0.74
N LEU A 25 4.52 16.00 -1.96
CA LEU A 25 5.20 14.97 -2.75
C LEU A 25 6.48 14.47 -2.05
N ALA A 26 7.31 15.39 -1.57
CA ALA A 26 8.55 15.05 -0.87
C ALA A 26 8.27 14.27 0.43
N VAL A 27 7.31 14.73 1.24
CA VAL A 27 6.93 14.06 2.50
C VAL A 27 6.41 12.65 2.23
N ALA A 28 5.57 12.46 1.21
CA ALA A 28 5.08 11.14 0.87
C ALA A 28 6.21 10.20 0.42
N GLY A 29 7.13 10.66 -0.44
CA GLY A 29 8.33 9.88 -0.79
C GLY A 29 9.16 9.50 0.45
N LEU A 30 9.45 10.47 1.31
CA LEU A 30 10.21 10.24 2.55
C LEU A 30 9.51 9.25 3.51
N ALA A 31 8.17 9.31 3.60
CA ALA A 31 7.39 8.35 4.39
C ALA A 31 7.50 6.92 3.82
N MET A 32 7.47 6.76 2.49
CA MET A 32 7.61 5.44 1.85
C MET A 32 8.98 4.83 2.15
N ILE A 33 10.08 5.57 1.99
CA ILE A 33 11.42 5.03 2.26
C ILE A 33 11.64 4.75 3.75
N ALA A 34 11.13 5.60 4.64
CA ALA A 34 11.19 5.34 6.08
C ALA A 34 10.48 4.04 6.45
N TYR A 35 9.29 3.80 5.91
CA TYR A 35 8.56 2.56 6.15
C TYR A 35 9.22 1.35 5.49
N PHE A 36 9.78 1.50 4.29
CA PHE A 36 10.57 0.45 3.64
C PHE A 36 11.71 -0.03 4.53
N ILE A 37 12.51 0.90 5.07
CA ILE A 37 13.61 0.59 5.98
C ILE A 37 13.09 -0.12 7.23
N LYS A 38 12.02 0.39 7.86
CA LYS A 38 11.40 -0.25 9.01
C LYS A 38 10.94 -1.68 8.68
N SER A 39 10.29 -1.89 7.53
CA SER A 39 9.79 -3.19 7.11
C SER A 39 10.94 -4.17 6.82
N TRP A 40 12.03 -3.67 6.23
CA TRP A 40 13.25 -4.44 5.98
C TRP A 40 13.90 -4.93 7.28
N THR A 41 14.07 -4.03 8.25
CA THR A 41 14.74 -4.35 9.52
C THR A 41 13.88 -5.21 10.43
N SER A 42 12.56 -5.06 10.38
CA SER A 42 11.60 -5.84 11.18
C SER A 42 11.14 -7.16 10.55
N ARG A 43 11.68 -7.57 9.39
CA ARG A 43 11.22 -8.78 8.66
C ARG A 43 11.34 -10.10 9.42
N ASN A 44 12.24 -10.15 10.40
CA ASN A 44 12.48 -11.33 11.23
C ASN A 44 11.61 -11.35 12.50
N GLU A 45 10.79 -10.33 12.73
CA GLU A 45 9.82 -10.31 13.83
C GLU A 45 8.59 -11.21 13.57
N VAL A 46 8.49 -11.79 12.37
CA VAL A 46 7.40 -12.67 11.93
C VAL A 46 7.95 -14.01 11.43
N SER A 47 7.16 -15.06 11.63
CA SER A 47 7.50 -16.40 11.16
C SER A 47 7.52 -16.49 9.63
N PRO A 48 8.22 -17.49 9.06
CA PRO A 48 8.30 -17.67 7.60
C PRO A 48 6.94 -17.72 6.91
N ARG A 49 5.90 -18.23 7.61
CA ARG A 49 4.52 -18.31 7.12
C ARG A 49 3.95 -16.96 6.71
N TYR A 50 4.22 -15.90 7.47
CA TYR A 50 3.69 -14.55 7.23
C TYR A 50 4.70 -13.60 6.59
N ARG A 51 5.97 -13.97 6.49
CA ARG A 51 7.03 -13.10 5.96
C ARG A 51 6.79 -12.62 4.53
N THR A 52 6.02 -13.36 3.74
CA THR A 52 5.61 -12.95 2.40
C THR A 52 4.80 -11.64 2.39
N SER A 53 4.02 -11.34 3.45
CA SER A 53 3.31 -10.06 3.57
C SER A 53 4.28 -8.91 3.80
N VAL A 54 5.33 -9.12 4.60
CA VAL A 54 6.37 -8.10 4.84
C VAL A 54 7.15 -7.80 3.56
N TYR A 55 7.46 -8.82 2.76
CA TYR A 55 8.11 -8.62 1.46
C TYR A 55 7.20 -7.87 0.47
N ALA A 56 5.89 -8.12 0.49
CA ALA A 56 4.94 -7.34 -0.29
C ALA A 56 4.93 -5.87 0.15
N SER A 57 4.83 -5.59 1.46
CA SER A 57 4.95 -4.25 2.05
C SER A 57 6.23 -3.51 1.61
N MET A 58 7.36 -4.21 1.62
CA MET A 58 8.65 -3.67 1.14
C MET A 58 8.61 -3.35 -0.34
N GLY A 59 8.11 -4.26 -1.19
CA GLY A 59 7.98 -3.99 -2.62
C GLY A 59 7.06 -2.81 -2.92
N ILE A 60 5.92 -2.72 -2.21
CA ILE A 60 4.95 -1.62 -2.35
C ILE A 60 5.61 -0.29 -2.04
N THR A 61 6.29 -0.18 -0.92
CA THR A 61 6.92 1.08 -0.50
C THR A 61 8.17 1.43 -1.28
N ALA A 62 8.93 0.46 -1.79
CA ALA A 62 10.03 0.72 -2.71
C ALA A 62 9.54 1.29 -4.06
N VAL A 63 8.51 0.67 -4.65
CA VAL A 63 7.91 1.15 -5.91
C VAL A 63 7.30 2.53 -5.73
N ALA A 64 6.54 2.73 -4.65
CA ALA A 64 5.95 4.03 -4.34
C ALA A 64 7.02 5.10 -4.10
N PHE A 65 8.09 4.81 -3.36
CA PHE A 65 9.19 5.75 -3.16
C PHE A 65 9.79 6.21 -4.49
N LEU A 66 10.13 5.27 -5.39
CA LEU A 66 10.66 5.60 -6.70
C LEU A 66 9.67 6.43 -7.52
N SER A 67 8.38 6.12 -7.46
CA SER A 67 7.35 6.93 -8.11
C SER A 67 7.27 8.35 -7.55
N TYR A 68 7.38 8.54 -6.24
CA TYR A 68 7.40 9.88 -5.63
C TYR A 68 8.66 10.68 -5.98
N VAL A 69 9.80 10.02 -6.13
CA VAL A 69 11.00 10.66 -6.70
C VAL A 69 10.72 11.16 -8.12
N LEU A 70 10.09 10.32 -8.96
CA LEU A 70 9.69 10.73 -10.30
C LEU A 70 8.65 11.86 -10.28
N LEU A 71 7.69 11.84 -9.37
CA LEU A 71 6.69 12.91 -9.22
C LEU A 71 7.35 14.24 -8.87
N VAL A 72 8.28 14.26 -7.91
CA VAL A 72 9.02 15.47 -7.55
C VAL A 72 9.81 16.01 -8.75
N ILE A 73 10.56 15.14 -9.44
CA ILE A 73 11.35 15.54 -10.61
C ILE A 73 10.43 16.06 -11.73
N LYS A 74 9.34 15.37 -12.03
CA LYS A 74 8.43 15.77 -13.11
C LYS A 74 7.57 16.98 -12.76
N PHE A 75 7.29 17.21 -11.48
CA PHE A 75 6.64 18.43 -11.02
C PHE A 75 7.58 19.64 -11.19
N ASP A 76 8.83 19.52 -10.76
CA ASP A 76 9.85 20.57 -10.91
C ASP A 76 10.11 20.92 -12.39
N LEU A 77 10.24 19.91 -13.25
CA LEU A 77 10.44 20.11 -14.69
C LEU A 77 9.19 20.56 -15.45
N GLY A 78 8.01 20.31 -14.89
CA GLY A 78 6.72 20.57 -15.54
C GLY A 78 6.21 22.01 -15.39
N TYR A 79 6.86 22.82 -14.56
CA TYR A 79 6.47 24.19 -14.26
C TYR A 79 7.66 25.13 -14.39
N ASP A 80 7.52 26.16 -15.22
CA ASP A 80 8.51 27.22 -15.38
C ASP A 80 8.18 28.41 -14.46
N GLN A 81 9.18 28.96 -13.79
CA GLN A 81 8.99 30.13 -12.93
C GLN A 81 8.99 31.43 -13.76
N HIS A 82 7.89 32.18 -13.68
CA HIS A 82 7.72 33.48 -14.34
C HIS A 82 7.33 34.54 -13.30
N GLY A 83 8.33 35.24 -12.77
CA GLY A 83 8.13 36.18 -11.66
C GLY A 83 7.66 35.45 -10.40
N SER A 84 6.51 35.86 -9.84
CA SER A 84 5.91 35.26 -8.64
C SER A 84 4.89 34.16 -8.92
N ARG A 85 4.90 33.59 -10.14
CA ARG A 85 4.01 32.51 -10.55
C ARG A 85 4.78 31.39 -11.24
N TRP A 86 4.21 30.20 -11.16
CA TRP A 86 4.66 28.99 -11.84
C TRP A 86 3.69 28.67 -12.97
N LEU A 87 4.18 28.62 -14.20
CA LEU A 87 3.39 28.34 -15.40
C LEU A 87 3.65 26.92 -15.88
N PRO A 88 2.60 26.12 -16.15
CA PRO A 88 2.79 24.76 -16.66
C PRO A 88 3.33 24.78 -18.09
N ASN A 89 4.26 23.89 -18.39
CA ASN A 89 4.78 23.66 -19.73
C ASN A 89 4.23 22.34 -20.32
N SER A 90 4.79 21.89 -21.46
CA SER A 90 4.34 20.67 -22.14
C SER A 90 4.47 19.39 -21.29
N ASP A 91 5.37 19.40 -20.30
CA ASP A 91 5.67 18.24 -19.46
C ASP A 91 4.84 18.21 -18.17
N ALA A 92 4.04 19.26 -17.90
CA ALA A 92 3.27 19.38 -16.66
C ALA A 92 2.37 18.16 -16.37
N MET A 93 1.79 17.54 -17.41
CA MET A 93 1.02 16.30 -17.30
C MET A 93 1.83 15.16 -16.65
N LEU A 94 3.12 15.07 -16.95
CA LEU A 94 4.01 14.03 -16.44
C LEU A 94 4.25 14.13 -14.93
N SER A 95 3.83 15.23 -14.28
CA SER A 95 3.80 15.35 -12.81
C SER A 95 2.64 14.60 -12.14
N TRP A 96 1.78 13.93 -12.93
CA TRP A 96 0.63 13.15 -12.45
C TRP A 96 0.73 11.66 -12.78
N THR A 97 1.30 11.33 -13.94
CA THR A 97 1.30 9.97 -14.50
C THR A 97 2.11 8.92 -13.72
N PRO A 98 3.21 9.24 -12.99
CA PRO A 98 3.94 8.23 -12.22
C PRO A 98 3.09 7.53 -11.16
N ARG A 99 2.01 8.16 -10.69
CA ARG A 99 1.04 7.53 -9.78
C ARG A 99 0.35 6.32 -10.42
N TYR A 100 -0.07 6.42 -11.67
CA TYR A 100 -0.66 5.27 -12.38
C TYR A 100 0.34 4.14 -12.58
N MET A 101 1.61 4.47 -12.85
CA MET A 101 2.68 3.46 -12.96
C MET A 101 2.90 2.73 -11.63
N ASP A 102 2.95 3.48 -10.52
CA ASP A 102 2.98 2.94 -9.14
C ASP A 102 1.77 2.05 -8.89
N TRP A 103 0.55 2.58 -9.03
CA TRP A 103 -0.69 1.88 -8.69
C TRP A 103 -0.89 0.60 -9.50
N THR A 104 -0.43 0.57 -10.76
CA THR A 104 -0.49 -0.62 -11.61
C THR A 104 0.25 -1.80 -10.98
N VAL A 105 1.31 -1.53 -10.20
CA VAL A 105 2.09 -2.54 -9.50
C VAL A 105 1.62 -2.69 -8.05
N THR A 106 1.42 -1.58 -7.33
CA THR A 106 1.22 -1.62 -5.88
C THR A 106 -0.19 -1.99 -5.47
N VAL A 107 -1.23 -1.67 -6.25
CA VAL A 107 -2.60 -2.08 -5.93
C VAL A 107 -2.77 -3.61 -5.99
N PRO A 108 -2.28 -4.32 -7.03
CA PRO A 108 -2.24 -5.79 -7.00
C PRO A 108 -1.44 -6.36 -5.83
N MET A 109 -0.31 -5.74 -5.45
CA MET A 109 0.49 -6.19 -4.32
C MET A 109 -0.22 -5.99 -2.98
N LEU A 110 -0.96 -4.89 -2.80
CA LEU A 110 -1.80 -4.66 -1.61
C LEU A 110 -2.82 -5.79 -1.44
N MET A 111 -3.41 -6.27 -2.55
CA MET A 111 -4.32 -7.42 -2.51
C MET A 111 -3.59 -8.71 -2.13
N ILE A 112 -2.39 -8.96 -2.66
CA ILE A 112 -1.57 -10.12 -2.28
C ILE A 112 -1.25 -10.09 -0.79
N GLU A 113 -0.85 -8.93 -0.27
CA GLU A 113 -0.48 -8.74 1.13
C GLU A 113 -1.69 -8.93 2.06
N LEU A 114 -2.81 -8.27 1.75
CA LEU A 114 -4.06 -8.35 2.51
C LEU A 114 -4.58 -9.80 2.62
N ILE A 115 -4.58 -10.51 1.50
CA ILE A 115 -5.02 -11.91 1.44
C ILE A 115 -3.94 -12.85 2.00
N GLY A 116 -2.68 -12.43 1.98
CA GLY A 116 -1.54 -13.13 2.56
C GLY A 116 -1.70 -13.40 4.05
N VAL A 117 -2.23 -12.42 4.78
CA VAL A 117 -2.45 -12.50 6.23
C VAL A 117 -3.90 -12.81 6.61
N ALA A 118 -4.82 -12.87 5.64
CA ALA A 118 -6.10 -13.52 5.82
C ALA A 118 -5.88 -15.03 5.81
N MET A 119 -6.41 -15.79 6.76
CA MET A 119 -6.25 -17.26 6.86
C MET A 119 -6.92 -18.06 5.71
N LEU A 120 -7.14 -17.44 4.55
CA LEU A 120 -7.57 -18.11 3.35
C LEU A 120 -6.40 -18.95 2.84
N ALA A 121 -6.55 -20.28 2.91
CA ALA A 121 -5.64 -21.25 2.35
C ALA A 121 -6.28 -22.00 1.17
N GLY A 122 -5.45 -22.66 0.37
CA GLY A 122 -5.92 -23.58 -0.67
C GLY A 122 -6.59 -22.92 -1.89
N PRO A 123 -7.49 -23.65 -2.58
CA PRO A 123 -8.07 -23.21 -3.86
C PRO A 123 -8.89 -21.91 -3.76
N ALA A 124 -9.61 -21.70 -2.65
CA ALA A 124 -10.40 -20.50 -2.42
C ALA A 124 -9.50 -19.25 -2.35
N ALA A 125 -8.40 -19.32 -1.59
CA ALA A 125 -7.42 -18.24 -1.50
C ALA A 125 -6.80 -17.91 -2.86
N ARG A 126 -6.45 -18.94 -3.64
CA ARG A 126 -5.87 -18.77 -4.99
C ARG A 126 -6.85 -18.07 -5.93
N ARG A 127 -8.14 -18.45 -5.89
CA ARG A 127 -9.18 -17.80 -6.70
C ARG A 127 -9.38 -16.35 -6.29
N VAL A 128 -9.51 -16.07 -5.00
CA VAL A 128 -9.70 -14.71 -4.50
C VAL A 128 -8.50 -13.82 -4.83
N ARG A 129 -7.27 -14.33 -4.72
CA ARG A 129 -6.05 -13.62 -5.15
C ARG A 129 -6.07 -13.35 -6.64
N PHE A 130 -6.38 -14.34 -7.48
CA PHE A 130 -6.43 -14.15 -8.93
C PHE A 130 -7.45 -13.08 -9.33
N VAL A 131 -8.66 -13.13 -8.77
CA VAL A 131 -9.70 -12.12 -9.02
C VAL A 131 -9.26 -10.74 -8.51
N GLY A 132 -8.72 -10.66 -7.29
CA GLY A 132 -8.27 -9.40 -6.70
C GLY A 132 -7.12 -8.75 -7.49
N ILE A 133 -6.11 -9.53 -7.89
CA ILE A 133 -4.97 -9.04 -8.69
C ILE A 133 -5.45 -8.57 -10.07
N GLY A 134 -6.28 -9.38 -10.74
CA GLY A 134 -6.80 -9.04 -12.06
C GLY A 134 -7.69 -7.80 -12.04
N ALA A 135 -8.60 -7.70 -11.08
CA ALA A 135 -9.45 -6.52 -10.91
C ALA A 135 -8.63 -5.27 -10.56
N ALA A 136 -7.62 -5.38 -9.71
CA ALA A 136 -6.70 -4.29 -9.38
C ALA A 136 -5.98 -3.75 -10.62
N PHE A 137 -5.39 -4.63 -11.42
CA PHE A 137 -4.71 -4.23 -12.65
C PHE A 137 -5.68 -3.57 -13.64
N LEU A 138 -6.84 -4.19 -13.89
CA LEU A 138 -7.82 -3.68 -14.83
C LEU A 138 -8.43 -2.33 -14.39
N MET A 139 -8.66 -2.15 -13.08
CA MET A 139 -9.10 -0.87 -12.52
C MET A 139 -8.13 0.25 -12.85
N ILE A 140 -6.83 0.04 -12.61
CA ILE A 140 -5.81 1.07 -12.87
C ILE A 140 -5.58 1.27 -14.37
N ALA A 141 -5.52 0.19 -15.15
CA ALA A 141 -5.30 0.29 -16.60
C ALA A 141 -6.44 1.06 -17.29
N THR A 142 -7.70 0.77 -16.95
CA THR A 142 -8.85 1.48 -17.52
C THR A 142 -8.94 2.92 -17.03
N GLY A 143 -8.62 3.19 -15.76
CA GLY A 143 -8.47 4.54 -15.24
C GLY A 143 -7.38 5.34 -15.96
N TYR A 144 -6.23 4.74 -16.23
CA TYR A 144 -5.12 5.37 -16.97
C TYR A 144 -5.53 5.72 -18.40
N ILE A 145 -6.28 4.85 -19.08
CA ILE A 145 -6.77 5.13 -20.42
C ILE A 145 -7.65 6.39 -20.41
N GLY A 146 -8.62 6.47 -19.49
CA GLY A 146 -9.52 7.63 -19.40
C GLY A 146 -8.85 8.91 -18.92
N GLY A 147 -8.00 8.80 -17.90
CA GLY A 147 -7.41 9.94 -17.20
C GLY A 147 -6.13 10.49 -17.83
N VAL A 148 -5.52 9.77 -18.77
CA VAL A 148 -4.23 10.15 -19.38
C VAL A 148 -4.19 9.92 -20.88
N VAL A 149 -4.65 8.77 -21.40
CA VAL A 149 -4.43 8.40 -22.81
C VAL A 149 -5.41 9.09 -23.76
N ILE A 150 -6.68 9.17 -23.39
CA ILE A 150 -7.72 9.76 -24.23
C ILE A 150 -7.72 11.28 -24.07
N ASP A 151 -7.38 12.00 -25.14
CA ASP A 151 -7.35 13.47 -25.20
C ASP A 151 -6.60 14.09 -24.02
N ASP A 152 -5.46 13.50 -23.65
CA ASP A 152 -4.66 13.86 -22.48
C ASP A 152 -5.50 13.97 -21.20
N GLY A 153 -6.55 13.15 -21.04
CA GLY A 153 -7.41 13.17 -19.86
C GLY A 153 -8.41 14.34 -19.80
N GLU A 154 -8.61 15.09 -20.89
CA GLU A 154 -9.47 16.28 -20.91
C GLU A 154 -10.88 15.99 -21.44
N SER A 155 -11.06 14.83 -22.07
CA SER A 155 -12.35 14.41 -22.60
C SER A 155 -13.33 14.02 -21.50
N LEU A 156 -14.35 14.82 -21.24
CA LEU A 156 -15.42 14.48 -20.30
C LEU A 156 -16.10 13.14 -20.64
N GLY A 157 -16.31 12.87 -21.93
CA GLY A 157 -16.86 11.59 -22.40
C GLY A 157 -15.89 10.43 -22.15
N GLY A 158 -14.59 10.65 -22.40
CA GLY A 158 -13.53 9.68 -22.10
C GLY A 158 -13.44 9.36 -20.62
N LEU A 159 -13.39 10.40 -19.76
CA LEU A 159 -13.39 10.27 -18.31
C LEU A 159 -14.63 9.52 -17.81
N ALA A 160 -15.83 9.88 -18.29
CA ALA A 160 -17.07 9.23 -17.87
C ALA A 160 -17.10 7.75 -18.26
N LEU A 161 -16.76 7.40 -19.50
CA LEU A 161 -16.80 6.03 -19.99
C LEU A 161 -15.76 5.15 -19.29
N TRP A 162 -14.49 5.56 -19.33
CA TRP A 162 -13.39 4.76 -18.79
C TRP A 162 -13.35 4.79 -17.27
N GLY A 163 -13.76 5.90 -16.64
CA GLY A 163 -13.98 5.98 -15.21
C GLY A 163 -15.08 5.05 -14.73
N SER A 164 -16.18 4.92 -15.49
CA SER A 164 -17.25 3.95 -15.17
C SER A 164 -16.78 2.51 -15.27
N ILE A 165 -16.00 2.18 -16.31
CA ILE A 165 -15.40 0.84 -16.47
C ILE A 165 -14.44 0.55 -15.31
N SER A 166 -13.56 1.50 -14.96
CA SER A 166 -12.66 1.39 -13.81
C SER A 166 -13.44 1.20 -12.50
N GLY A 167 -14.53 1.95 -12.33
CA GLY A 167 -15.43 1.86 -11.19
C GLY A 167 -16.06 0.47 -11.00
N VAL A 168 -16.38 -0.25 -12.08
CA VAL A 168 -16.85 -1.64 -11.98
C VAL A 168 -15.77 -2.53 -11.34
N PHE A 169 -14.51 -2.41 -11.75
CA PHE A 169 -13.42 -3.17 -11.15
C PHE A 169 -13.14 -2.76 -9.70
N MET A 170 -13.31 -1.47 -9.37
CA MET A 170 -13.23 -0.98 -7.99
C MET A 170 -14.30 -1.63 -7.10
N VAL A 171 -15.54 -1.75 -7.58
CA VAL A 171 -16.61 -2.46 -6.87
C VAL A 171 -16.26 -3.93 -6.66
N VAL A 172 -15.69 -4.60 -7.67
CA VAL A 172 -15.21 -5.99 -7.52
C VAL A 172 -14.16 -6.09 -6.42
N LEU A 173 -13.19 -5.17 -6.37
CA LEU A 173 -12.18 -5.15 -5.32
C LEU A 173 -12.79 -4.92 -3.94
N TYR A 174 -13.78 -4.05 -3.81
CA TYR A 174 -14.47 -3.81 -2.55
C TYR A 174 -15.20 -5.06 -2.08
N ILE A 175 -15.88 -5.77 -2.98
CA ILE A 175 -16.50 -7.06 -2.68
C ILE A 175 -15.45 -8.06 -2.20
N VAL A 176 -14.28 -8.12 -2.86
CA VAL A 176 -13.17 -9.00 -2.43
C VAL A 176 -12.67 -8.62 -1.04
N ILE A 177 -12.40 -7.34 -0.77
CA ILE A 177 -11.94 -6.86 0.54
C ILE A 177 -12.96 -7.19 1.63
N ILE A 178 -14.25 -6.94 1.38
CA ILE A 178 -15.33 -7.25 2.34
C ILE A 178 -15.44 -8.76 2.55
N TYR A 179 -15.34 -9.56 1.49
CA TYR A 179 -15.39 -11.02 1.58
C TYR A 179 -14.25 -11.56 2.45
N VAL A 180 -13.01 -11.11 2.24
CA VAL A 180 -11.87 -11.57 3.06
C VAL A 180 -11.95 -11.03 4.48
N MET A 181 -12.40 -9.79 4.67
CA MET A 181 -12.63 -9.18 5.98
C MET A 181 -13.61 -10.00 6.81
N VAL A 182 -14.78 -10.33 6.27
CA VAL A 182 -15.81 -11.13 6.95
C VAL A 182 -15.33 -12.56 7.17
N GLY A 183 -14.73 -13.19 6.15
CA GLY A 183 -14.24 -14.56 6.24
C GLY A 183 -13.16 -14.74 7.30
N SER A 184 -12.32 -13.72 7.51
CA SER A 184 -11.23 -13.76 8.47
C SER A 184 -11.68 -13.86 9.92
N ARG A 185 -12.89 -13.37 10.27
CA ARG A 185 -13.42 -13.38 11.65
C ARG A 185 -13.49 -14.77 12.28
N ARG A 186 -13.66 -15.81 11.46
CA ARG A 186 -13.73 -17.21 11.92
C ARG A 186 -12.35 -17.83 12.13
N GLN A 187 -11.29 -17.16 11.69
CA GLN A 187 -9.97 -17.74 11.58
C GLN A 187 -8.94 -17.06 12.49
N PHE A 188 -9.22 -15.86 12.97
CA PHE A 188 -8.42 -15.19 13.99
C PHE A 188 -8.92 -15.60 15.39
N ALA A 189 -8.06 -16.25 16.18
CA ALA A 189 -8.34 -16.55 17.59
C ALA A 189 -8.19 -15.30 18.48
N ASP A 190 -7.25 -14.41 18.14
CA ASP A 190 -6.93 -13.21 18.91
C ASP A 190 -7.81 -12.02 18.49
N GLY A 191 -8.59 -11.47 19.45
CA GLY A 191 -9.44 -10.30 19.25
C GLY A 191 -8.70 -9.06 18.72
N GLU A 192 -7.45 -8.86 19.16
CA GLU A 192 -6.61 -7.73 18.72
C GLU A 192 -6.16 -7.87 17.25
N ALA A 193 -5.89 -9.10 16.81
CA ALA A 193 -5.47 -9.37 15.43
C ALA A 193 -6.63 -9.15 14.46
N ILE A 194 -7.84 -9.65 14.77
CA ILE A 194 -9.02 -9.40 13.95
C ILE A 194 -9.44 -7.93 13.94
N GLY A 195 -9.34 -7.23 15.08
CA GLY A 195 -9.62 -5.80 15.17
C GLY A 195 -8.68 -5.00 14.26
N THR A 196 -7.38 -5.27 14.35
CA THR A 196 -6.37 -4.62 13.50
C THR A 196 -6.58 -4.95 12.02
N TYR A 197 -6.85 -6.21 11.69
CA TYR A 197 -7.09 -6.63 10.30
C TYR A 197 -8.34 -5.97 9.71
N THR A 198 -9.41 -5.86 10.50
CA THR A 198 -10.65 -5.16 10.11
C THR A 198 -10.36 -3.68 9.85
N ASN A 199 -9.59 -3.03 10.74
CA ASN A 199 -9.18 -1.63 10.54
C ASN A 199 -8.32 -1.44 9.28
N ALA A 200 -7.46 -2.40 8.95
CA ALA A 200 -6.69 -2.37 7.70
C ALA A 200 -7.59 -2.46 6.46
N CYS A 201 -8.61 -3.32 6.49
CA CYS A 201 -9.60 -3.41 5.41
C CYS A 201 -10.39 -2.10 5.28
N ILE A 202 -10.89 -1.56 6.39
CA ILE A 202 -11.62 -0.29 6.42
C ILE A 202 -10.76 0.86 5.91
N LEU A 203 -9.48 0.90 6.30
CA LEU A 203 -8.56 1.92 5.83
C LEU A 203 -8.45 1.91 4.31
N LEU A 204 -8.29 0.73 3.68
CA LEU A 204 -8.27 0.65 2.22
C LEU A 204 -9.61 1.07 1.60
N LEU A 205 -10.73 0.55 2.12
CA LEU A 205 -12.07 0.89 1.61
C LEU A 205 -12.34 2.41 1.65
N VAL A 206 -11.93 3.09 2.72
CA VAL A 206 -12.13 4.54 2.87
C VAL A 206 -11.12 5.31 2.02
N THR A 207 -9.84 4.98 2.12
CA THR A 207 -8.77 5.71 1.44
C THR A 207 -8.88 5.59 -0.08
N TRP A 208 -9.33 4.44 -0.58
CA TRP A 208 -9.45 4.23 -2.02
C TRP A 208 -10.55 5.08 -2.68
N PHE A 209 -11.51 5.62 -1.91
CA PHE A 209 -12.48 6.58 -2.46
C PHE A 209 -11.86 7.94 -2.83
N VAL A 210 -10.68 8.28 -2.31
CA VAL A 210 -9.99 9.53 -2.68
C VAL A 210 -9.66 9.55 -4.18
N TYR A 211 -9.21 8.42 -4.73
CA TYR A 211 -8.76 8.35 -6.12
C TYR A 211 -9.86 8.62 -7.16
N PRO A 212 -11.05 7.99 -7.14
CA PRO A 212 -12.12 8.31 -8.10
C PRO A 212 -12.68 9.72 -7.91
N ILE A 213 -12.63 10.28 -6.69
CA ILE A 213 -13.01 11.68 -6.46
C ILE A 213 -12.03 12.61 -7.21
N VAL A 214 -10.72 12.41 -7.03
CA VAL A 214 -9.71 13.20 -7.74
C VAL A 214 -9.78 12.99 -9.25
N PHE A 215 -10.01 11.75 -9.71
CA PHE A 215 -10.24 11.43 -11.12
C PHE A 215 -11.43 12.20 -11.70
N GLY A 216 -12.56 12.25 -11.00
CA GLY A 216 -13.74 12.99 -11.46
C GLY A 216 -13.52 14.50 -11.48
N LEU A 217 -12.83 15.02 -10.46
CA LEU A 217 -12.48 16.44 -10.36
C LEU A 217 -11.51 16.88 -11.47
N GLN A 218 -10.81 15.98 -12.16
CA GLN A 218 -9.98 16.31 -13.31
C GLN A 218 -10.76 17.04 -14.42
N GLY A 219 -12.01 16.64 -14.66
CA GLY A 219 -12.87 17.27 -15.68
C GLY A 219 -13.72 18.43 -15.17
N TRP A 220 -13.78 18.66 -13.85
CA TRP A 220 -14.79 19.51 -13.22
C TRP A 220 -14.21 20.53 -12.23
N GLY A 221 -12.98 20.34 -11.77
CA GLY A 221 -12.30 21.19 -10.81
C GLY A 221 -11.36 22.16 -11.51
N HIS A 222 -11.31 23.40 -11.00
CA HIS A 222 -10.56 24.49 -11.63
C HIS A 222 -9.71 25.23 -10.60
N GLY A 223 -8.54 25.69 -11.03
CA GLY A 223 -7.70 26.63 -10.28
C GLY A 223 -6.67 25.98 -9.36
N GLY A 224 -5.65 26.78 -9.01
CA GLY A 224 -4.45 26.30 -8.32
C GLY A 224 -4.77 25.64 -6.99
N ALA A 225 -5.68 26.22 -6.21
CA ALA A 225 -6.10 25.67 -4.93
C ALA A 225 -6.68 24.25 -5.05
N VAL A 226 -7.50 23.98 -6.07
CA VAL A 226 -8.09 22.65 -6.29
C VAL A 226 -6.99 21.66 -6.70
N THR A 227 -6.12 22.06 -7.63
CA THR A 227 -4.93 21.28 -8.04
C THR A 227 -4.03 20.93 -6.84
N THR A 228 -3.74 21.90 -5.98
CA THR A 228 -2.96 21.70 -4.76
C THR A 228 -3.64 20.71 -3.82
N TRP A 229 -4.95 20.85 -3.58
CA TRP A 229 -5.70 19.91 -2.74
C TRP A 229 -5.70 18.49 -3.29
N MET A 230 -5.86 18.31 -4.61
CA MET A 230 -5.76 16.99 -5.24
C MET A 230 -4.41 16.33 -4.94
N GLN A 231 -3.30 17.06 -5.13
CA GLN A 231 -1.96 16.52 -4.90
C GLN A 231 -1.71 16.19 -3.42
N VAL A 232 -2.17 17.05 -2.51
CA VAL A 232 -2.10 16.79 -1.06
C VAL A 232 -2.93 15.56 -0.68
N LEU A 233 -4.16 15.47 -1.16
CA LEU A 233 -5.07 14.35 -0.87
C LEU A 233 -4.54 13.03 -1.42
N LEU A 234 -4.05 12.99 -2.66
CA LEU A 234 -3.44 11.80 -3.23
C LEU A 234 -2.19 11.39 -2.44
N SER A 235 -1.39 12.36 -2.00
CA SER A 235 -0.18 12.08 -1.22
C SER A 235 -0.49 11.53 0.17
N ALA A 236 -1.47 12.13 0.87
CA ALA A 236 -1.96 11.62 2.14
C ALA A 236 -2.61 10.24 2.00
N ALA A 237 -3.42 10.02 0.96
CA ALA A 237 -4.05 8.74 0.68
C ALA A 237 -3.01 7.65 0.41
N ASP A 238 -1.97 7.92 -0.37
CA ASP A 238 -0.90 6.95 -0.59
C ASP A 238 -0.14 6.62 0.70
N ILE A 239 0.20 7.61 1.54
CA ILE A 239 0.82 7.36 2.84
C ILE A 239 -0.08 6.44 3.68
N ALA A 240 -1.38 6.75 3.77
CA ALA A 240 -2.33 5.92 4.51
C ALA A 240 -2.41 4.50 3.94
N ALA A 241 -2.62 4.34 2.64
CA ALA A 241 -2.83 3.06 1.97
C ALA A 241 -1.56 2.20 1.84
N LYS A 242 -0.36 2.76 2.01
CA LYS A 242 0.91 2.03 1.88
C LYS A 242 1.66 1.91 3.21
N VAL A 243 1.86 3.03 3.92
CA VAL A 243 2.55 3.04 5.21
C VAL A 243 1.60 2.64 6.34
N GLY A 244 0.44 3.30 6.45
CA GLY A 244 -0.54 3.03 7.50
C GLY A 244 -1.10 1.60 7.40
N PHE A 245 -1.50 1.21 6.20
CA PHE A 245 -1.94 -0.14 5.89
C PHE A 245 -0.85 -1.17 6.17
N GLY A 246 0.37 -0.98 5.61
CA GLY A 246 1.47 -1.91 5.82
C GLY A 246 1.79 -2.10 7.30
N ALA A 247 1.79 -1.01 8.09
CA ALA A 247 2.05 -1.08 9.53
C ALA A 247 1.02 -1.94 10.27
N MET A 248 -0.26 -1.83 9.89
CA MET A 248 -1.32 -2.67 10.44
C MET A 248 -1.17 -4.13 10.00
N ILE A 249 -0.83 -4.41 8.74
CA ILE A 249 -0.61 -5.78 8.27
C ILE A 249 0.62 -6.41 8.96
N HIS A 250 1.70 -5.66 9.17
CA HIS A 250 2.85 -6.12 9.93
C HIS A 250 2.44 -6.49 11.37
N LYS A 251 1.63 -5.65 12.03
CA LYS A 251 1.07 -5.95 13.35
C LYS A 251 0.24 -7.24 13.34
N VAL A 252 -0.65 -7.41 12.36
CA VAL A 252 -1.44 -8.64 12.20
C VAL A 252 -0.51 -9.84 12.05
N ALA A 253 0.51 -9.77 11.18
CA ALA A 253 1.46 -10.85 10.98
C ALA A 253 2.20 -11.24 12.27
N LYS A 254 2.64 -10.27 13.08
CA LYS A 254 3.26 -10.54 14.38
C LYS A 254 2.33 -11.23 15.37
N LEU A 255 1.11 -10.72 15.52
CA LEU A 255 0.12 -11.31 16.43
C LEU A 255 -0.22 -12.74 16.01
N ARG A 256 -0.31 -12.99 14.70
CA ARG A 256 -0.50 -14.34 14.17
C ARG A 256 0.69 -15.25 14.41
N THR A 257 1.92 -14.78 14.21
CA THR A 257 3.11 -15.54 14.61
C THR A 257 3.07 -15.90 16.10
N ALA A 258 2.67 -14.96 16.97
CA ALA A 258 2.54 -15.24 18.39
C ALA A 258 1.48 -16.31 18.69
N ALA A 259 0.32 -16.26 18.03
CA ALA A 259 -0.73 -17.27 18.16
C ALA A 259 -0.23 -18.66 17.72
N ASP A 260 0.34 -18.77 16.53
CA ASP A 260 0.86 -20.05 16.00
C ASP A 260 1.93 -20.65 16.94
N VAL A 261 2.77 -19.83 17.59
CA VAL A 261 3.77 -20.29 18.56
C VAL A 261 3.13 -20.77 19.87
N ARG A 262 2.13 -20.04 20.40
CA ARG A 262 1.40 -20.45 21.61
C ARG A 262 0.61 -21.73 21.41
N ASP A 263 0.05 -21.91 20.22
CA ASP A 263 -0.75 -23.08 19.85
C ASP A 263 0.11 -24.26 19.37
N HIS A 264 1.44 -24.11 19.39
CA HIS A 264 2.41 -25.12 18.94
C HIS A 264 2.25 -25.54 17.47
N GLU A 265 1.67 -24.67 16.63
CA GLU A 265 1.58 -24.86 15.18
C GLU A 265 2.89 -24.48 14.46
N ASP A 266 3.64 -23.51 15.01
CA ASP A 266 4.89 -23.02 14.45
C ASP A 266 5.91 -22.69 15.56
N THR A 267 7.16 -22.39 15.18
CA THR A 267 8.25 -22.00 16.09
C THR A 267 8.82 -20.64 15.71
N HIS A 268 9.28 -19.88 16.70
CA HIS A 268 9.91 -18.58 16.49
C HIS A 268 11.10 -18.40 17.45
N PRO A 269 12.30 -18.10 16.95
CA PRO A 269 13.53 -18.12 17.75
C PRO A 269 13.62 -16.99 18.77
N GLU A 270 12.83 -15.93 18.60
CA GLU A 270 12.75 -14.79 19.51
C GLU A 270 11.36 -14.65 20.11
N SER A 271 11.28 -14.06 21.31
CA SER A 271 9.98 -13.73 21.89
C SER A 271 9.29 -12.68 21.02
N VAL A 272 7.97 -12.81 20.86
CA VAL A 272 7.20 -11.86 20.06
C VAL A 272 6.71 -10.77 20.99
N TRP A 273 7.02 -9.52 20.66
CA TRP A 273 6.63 -8.33 21.41
C TRP A 273 5.73 -7.43 20.57
N TRP A 274 4.72 -6.85 21.22
CA TRP A 274 3.87 -5.82 20.65
C TRP A 274 3.61 -4.73 21.71
N SER A 275 3.81 -3.45 21.34
CA SER A 275 3.67 -2.31 22.27
C SER A 275 4.40 -2.52 23.61
N SER A 276 5.62 -3.05 23.56
CA SER A 276 6.44 -3.40 24.74
C SER A 276 5.83 -4.46 25.67
N VAL A 277 4.76 -5.14 25.24
CA VAL A 277 4.16 -6.28 25.93
C VAL A 277 4.57 -7.56 25.21
N LYS A 278 5.09 -8.53 25.97
CA LYS A 278 5.41 -9.86 25.44
C LYS A 278 4.12 -10.61 25.13
N VAL A 279 3.92 -11.02 23.88
CA VAL A 279 2.72 -11.74 23.42
C VAL A 279 2.98 -13.22 23.16
N SER A 280 4.23 -13.62 22.98
CA SER A 280 4.64 -15.04 22.94
C SER A 280 6.09 -15.21 23.39
N ASP A 281 6.37 -16.34 24.02
CA ASP A 281 7.73 -16.79 24.29
C ASP A 281 8.44 -17.27 23.02
N ALA A 282 9.77 -17.30 23.07
CA ALA A 282 10.59 -17.92 22.03
C ALA A 282 10.46 -19.44 22.11
N VAL A 283 10.27 -20.09 20.97
CA VAL A 283 10.23 -21.54 20.85
C VAL A 283 11.15 -21.94 19.71
N LEU A 284 12.19 -22.73 20.02
CA LEU A 284 13.12 -23.23 19.00
C LEU A 284 12.55 -24.48 18.31
N PRO A 285 12.90 -24.70 17.02
CA PRO A 285 12.58 -25.94 16.34
C PRO A 285 13.09 -27.16 17.13
N PRO A 286 12.36 -28.29 17.14
CA PRO A 286 12.85 -29.51 17.74
C PRO A 286 14.17 -29.93 17.08
N LEU A 287 15.17 -30.27 17.90
CA LEU A 287 16.45 -30.79 17.42
C LEU A 287 16.20 -32.03 16.55
N SER A 288 16.89 -32.12 15.41
CA SER A 288 16.88 -33.34 14.60
C SER A 288 17.39 -34.52 15.41
N GLU A 289 16.92 -35.73 15.10
CA GLU A 289 17.35 -36.95 15.81
C GLU A 289 18.87 -37.14 15.78
N SER A 290 19.53 -36.76 14.68
CA SER A 290 20.99 -36.76 14.54
C SER A 290 21.70 -35.83 15.53
N VAL A 291 21.11 -34.66 15.83
CA VAL A 291 21.66 -33.69 16.79
C VAL A 291 21.38 -34.14 18.22
N ARG A 292 20.22 -34.75 18.49
CA ARG A 292 19.94 -35.35 19.81
C ARG A 292 20.88 -36.51 20.12
N ALA A 293 21.14 -37.39 19.16
CA ALA A 293 22.03 -38.53 19.33
C ALA A 293 23.48 -38.09 19.60
N SER A 294 23.97 -37.08 18.88
CA SER A 294 25.31 -36.52 19.10
C SER A 294 25.43 -35.75 20.42
N ALA A 295 24.39 -35.04 20.86
CA ALA A 295 24.36 -34.38 22.17
C ALA A 295 24.33 -35.37 23.35
N GLN A 296 23.68 -36.54 23.18
CA GLN A 296 23.65 -37.60 24.19
C GLN A 296 24.98 -38.38 24.29
N GLY A 297 25.74 -38.44 23.19
CA GLY A 297 27.08 -39.06 23.15
C GLY A 297 28.23 -38.17 23.64
N ALA A 298 27.97 -36.88 23.91
CA ALA A 298 29.02 -35.95 24.34
C ALA A 298 29.44 -36.23 25.80
N PRO A 299 30.74 -36.37 26.10
CA PRO A 299 31.21 -36.61 27.46
C PRO A 299 30.81 -35.45 28.38
N ARG A 300 30.10 -35.76 29.48
CA ARG A 300 29.76 -34.78 30.51
C ARG A 300 31.05 -34.21 31.11
N VAL A 301 31.36 -32.96 30.75
CA VAL A 301 32.46 -32.21 31.37
C VAL A 301 32.13 -32.06 32.86
N LYS A 302 32.88 -32.76 33.72
CA LYS A 302 32.79 -32.58 35.17
C LYS A 302 33.24 -31.16 35.50
N ARG A 303 32.37 -30.35 36.11
CA ARG A 303 32.75 -29.04 36.62
C ARG A 303 33.84 -29.22 37.69
N PRO A 304 34.98 -28.51 37.60
CA PRO A 304 35.98 -28.52 38.67
C PRO A 304 35.35 -27.92 39.94
N ARG A 305 35.65 -28.54 41.08
CA ARG A 305 35.25 -28.08 42.42
C ARG A 305 36.06 -26.87 42.84
#